data_AF-A0A2H0CUB3-F1
#
_entry.id   AF-A0A2H0CUB3-F1
#
_cell.length_a   1.000
_cell.length_b   1.000
_cell.length_c   1.000
_cell.angle_alpha   90.00
_cell.angle_beta   90.00
_cell.angle_gamma   90.00
#
_symmetry.space_group_name_H-M   'P 1'
#
loop_
_entity.id
_entity.type
_entity.pdbx_description
1 polymer ?
#
loop_
_entity_poly.entity_id
_entity_poly.type
_entity_poly.pdbx_seq_one_letter_code
_entity_poly.pdbx_strand_id
1 'polypeptide(L)'
;MYQKSSVMRRWIFYRFTVECLDYKMKSARHKYLVFIVISVVSATLLWWLNSLPLTIKSKVTDSEFGRQLLPLYRSLRKLPDIVFFPYLFIQTDLPELSLDIESKDILYLNDNLPKSSPFTSISLDENRVFVKGMFQSDGFISEADVRYKGLNSNHWNSFKKSYRVKFSEGHLFEGASALNLVLPSDKLYYAPFLNMYRAEKFGLLTPDMRFMNVILNGENHGVYIVSDHWSRELLDKKGVPAGSNIFGVDDGSMALFGGDNEVEYESVLSLYDIEFIGGWKSYIEEKERYKNLEALISIVDTATDEVFEREIPKLLDMEKFYRWDILTILAGNPQYDFENVMLLRNAETGKFEMVPIDIVINPAREHYTENSTLSQRILSVDAFRERRNELLAEYIDNPDNLRDDLKFYDNLYESTKGAFFKDTAKKDNNFVFMNTVAETRWHFINNFHNARNVLENEYAR
;
A
#
# COMPACT_ATOMS: atom_id res chain seq x y z
N MET A 1 -6.19 -35.33 18.87
CA MET A 1 -5.57 -35.15 20.19
C MET A 1 -4.33 -34.24 20.05
N TYR A 2 -4.50 -32.96 19.76
CA TYR A 2 -3.44 -31.94 19.87
C TYR A 2 -4.12 -30.57 19.95
N GLN A 3 -4.64 -30.27 21.14
CA GLN A 3 -5.22 -28.97 21.49
C GLN A 3 -4.66 -28.63 22.87
N LYS A 4 -3.44 -28.09 22.89
CA LYS A 4 -2.72 -27.50 24.04
C LYS A 4 -1.28 -27.19 23.61
N SER A 5 -1.05 -26.16 22.81
CA SER A 5 0.32 -25.65 22.62
C SER A 5 0.44 -24.15 22.33
N SER A 6 -0.63 -23.42 21.98
CA SER A 6 -0.53 -21.97 21.71
C SER A 6 -0.53 -21.12 22.99
N VAL A 7 -1.24 -21.51 24.05
CA VAL A 7 -1.23 -20.80 25.35
C VAL A 7 0.14 -20.94 26.05
N MET A 8 0.88 -22.03 25.78
CA MET A 8 2.14 -22.33 26.46
C MET A 8 3.33 -21.51 25.92
N ARG A 9 3.27 -21.00 24.68
CA ARG A 9 4.33 -20.15 24.12
C ARG A 9 4.24 -18.68 24.57
N ARG A 10 3.04 -18.18 24.93
CA ARG A 10 2.88 -16.86 25.57
C ARG A 10 3.42 -16.79 27.00
N TRP A 11 3.65 -17.95 27.62
CA TRP A 11 4.23 -18.04 28.97
C TRP A 11 5.75 -18.08 29.01
N ILE A 12 6.46 -18.20 27.88
CA ILE A 12 7.92 -18.33 27.89
C ILE A 12 8.59 -17.00 28.25
N PHE A 13 8.04 -15.86 27.80
CA PHE A 13 8.57 -14.55 28.20
C PHE A 13 8.29 -14.23 29.67
N TYR A 14 7.13 -14.66 30.19
CA TYR A 14 6.74 -14.51 31.60
C TYR A 14 7.51 -15.47 32.52
N ARG A 15 7.77 -16.71 32.10
CA ARG A 15 8.62 -17.66 32.84
C ARG A 15 10.07 -17.20 32.89
N PHE A 16 10.61 -16.64 31.79
CA PHE A 16 11.99 -16.16 31.80
C PHE A 16 12.17 -14.94 32.71
N THR A 17 11.19 -14.04 32.77
CA THR A 17 11.21 -12.91 33.71
C THR A 17 10.98 -13.35 35.16
N VAL A 18 10.10 -14.33 35.41
CA VAL A 18 9.81 -14.83 36.77
C VAL A 18 10.94 -15.72 37.30
N GLU A 19 11.55 -16.58 36.48
CA GLU A 19 12.67 -17.45 36.90
C GLU A 19 13.98 -16.66 37.12
N CYS A 20 14.23 -15.58 36.35
CA CYS A 20 15.32 -14.65 36.68
C CYS A 20 15.05 -13.85 37.97
N LEU A 21 13.79 -13.59 38.33
CA LEU A 21 13.41 -12.91 39.58
C LEU A 21 13.42 -13.82 40.82
N ASP A 22 13.44 -15.15 40.64
CA ASP A 22 13.52 -16.14 41.74
C ASP A 22 14.93 -16.59 42.10
N TYR A 23 15.95 -16.13 41.36
CA TYR A 23 17.34 -16.33 41.74
C TYR A 23 17.74 -15.38 42.89
N LYS A 24 17.51 -15.82 44.14
CA LYS A 24 18.11 -15.31 45.39
C LYS A 24 18.01 -13.79 45.66
N MET A 25 16.95 -13.10 45.23
CA MET A 25 16.73 -11.71 45.65
C MET A 25 15.88 -11.60 46.91
N LYS A 26 16.53 -11.24 48.04
CA LYS A 26 16.00 -11.32 49.41
C LYS A 26 14.87 -10.32 49.77
N SER A 27 14.50 -9.36 48.91
CA SER A 27 13.39 -8.45 49.20
C SER A 27 12.66 -7.95 47.94
N ALA A 28 11.36 -7.66 48.09
CA ALA A 28 10.52 -7.10 47.02
C ALA A 28 11.14 -5.83 46.39
N ARG A 29 11.83 -5.00 47.17
CA ARG A 29 12.56 -3.81 46.68
C ARG A 29 13.62 -4.14 45.64
N HIS A 30 14.32 -5.28 45.76
CA HIS A 30 15.30 -5.70 44.75
C HIS A 30 14.62 -6.19 43.48
N LYS A 31 13.45 -6.85 43.58
CA LYS A 31 12.63 -7.26 42.43
C LYS A 31 12.14 -6.04 41.64
N TYR A 32 11.66 -5.00 42.33
CA TYR A 32 11.29 -3.72 41.72
C TYR A 32 12.47 -3.00 41.09
N LEU A 33 13.61 -2.94 41.77
CA LEU A 33 14.81 -2.29 41.24
C LEU A 33 15.29 -2.96 39.95
N VAL A 34 15.37 -4.30 39.93
CA VAL A 34 15.74 -5.06 38.73
C VAL A 34 14.74 -4.84 37.60
N PHE A 35 13.44 -4.83 37.89
CA PHE A 35 12.42 -4.54 36.88
C PHE A 35 12.57 -3.13 36.28
N ILE A 36 12.81 -2.12 37.12
CA ILE A 36 13.05 -0.74 36.68
C ILE A 36 14.31 -0.67 35.81
N VAL A 37 15.41 -1.30 36.24
CA VAL A 37 16.67 -1.31 35.48
C VAL A 37 16.47 -1.98 34.12
N ILE A 38 15.82 -3.14 34.06
CA ILE A 38 15.52 -3.83 32.80
C ILE A 38 14.63 -2.95 31.90
N SER A 39 13.63 -2.28 32.47
CA SER A 39 12.73 -1.41 31.73
C SER A 39 13.45 -0.19 31.16
N VAL A 40 14.32 0.45 31.96
CA VAL A 40 15.13 1.61 31.54
C VAL A 40 16.15 1.21 30.47
N VAL A 41 16.84 0.08 30.65
CA VAL A 41 17.79 -0.46 29.66
C VAL A 41 17.06 -0.82 28.36
N SER A 42 15.87 -1.43 28.45
CA SER A 42 15.06 -1.76 27.28
C SER A 42 14.58 -0.50 26.57
N ALA A 43 14.12 0.52 27.31
CA ALA A 43 13.67 1.80 26.76
C ALA A 43 14.82 2.58 26.09
N THR A 44 16.00 2.61 26.71
CA THR A 44 17.19 3.25 26.12
C THR A 44 17.70 2.50 24.89
N LEU A 45 17.70 1.17 24.91
CA LEU A 45 18.05 0.35 23.73
C LEU A 45 17.06 0.57 22.58
N LEU A 46 15.75 0.60 22.89
CA LEU A 46 14.71 0.91 21.91
C LEU A 46 14.88 2.31 21.31
N TRP A 47 15.14 3.30 22.16
CA TRP A 47 15.39 4.66 21.73
C TRP A 47 16.63 4.75 20.84
N TRP A 48 17.75 4.16 21.26
CA TRP A 48 18.99 4.13 20.49
C TRP A 48 18.79 3.46 19.13
N LEU A 49 18.20 2.26 19.09
CA LEU A 49 17.92 1.55 17.83
C LEU A 49 16.97 2.33 16.93
N ASN A 50 15.93 2.97 17.47
CA ASN A 50 14.99 3.77 16.67
C ASN A 50 15.64 5.02 16.08
N SER A 51 16.62 5.61 16.77
CA SER A 51 17.35 6.81 16.31
C SER A 51 18.39 6.52 15.21
N LEU A 52 18.72 5.25 14.94
CA LEU A 52 19.68 4.90 13.89
C LEU A 52 19.12 5.15 12.47
N PRO A 53 19.94 5.61 11.51
CA PRO A 53 19.61 5.61 10.09
C PRO A 53 19.24 4.21 9.57
N LEU A 54 18.40 4.14 8.54
CA LEU A 54 17.96 2.87 7.92
C LEU A 54 19.12 1.99 7.45
N THR A 55 20.17 2.60 6.90
CA THR A 55 21.38 1.91 6.43
C THR A 55 22.18 1.24 7.56
N ILE A 56 22.14 1.80 8.77
CA ILE A 56 22.78 1.19 9.95
C ILE A 56 21.87 0.12 10.52
N LYS A 57 20.56 0.38 10.58
CA LYS A 57 19.56 -0.62 11.00
C LYS A 57 19.65 -1.88 10.15
N SER A 58 19.69 -1.76 8.82
CA SER A 58 19.79 -2.90 7.91
C SER A 58 21.04 -3.73 8.22
N LYS A 59 22.22 -3.11 8.26
CA LYS A 59 23.49 -3.77 8.61
C LYS A 59 23.43 -4.51 9.95
N VAL A 60 22.87 -3.89 10.99
CA VAL A 60 22.72 -4.53 12.29
C VAL A 60 21.77 -5.73 12.18
N THR A 61 20.63 -5.57 11.53
CA THR A 61 19.62 -6.63 11.40
C THR A 61 19.99 -7.74 10.41
N ASP A 62 20.94 -7.49 9.52
CA ASP A 62 21.47 -8.48 8.59
C ASP A 62 22.51 -9.39 9.26
N SER A 63 23.15 -8.92 10.33
CA SER A 63 24.03 -9.75 11.16
C SER A 63 23.25 -10.90 11.82
N GLU A 64 23.92 -12.04 12.02
CA GLU A 64 23.33 -13.20 12.71
C GLU A 64 22.74 -12.81 14.08
N PHE A 65 23.48 -12.01 14.84
CA PHE A 65 23.05 -11.50 16.14
C PHE A 65 21.79 -10.62 16.04
N GLY A 66 21.77 -9.69 15.07
CA GLY A 66 20.61 -8.83 14.85
C GLY A 66 19.36 -9.59 14.44
N ARG A 67 19.49 -10.62 13.58
CA ARG A 67 18.38 -11.50 13.19
C ARG A 67 17.79 -12.23 14.41
N GLN A 68 18.63 -12.71 15.31
CA GLN A 68 18.19 -13.37 16.55
C GLN A 68 17.51 -12.40 17.53
N LEU A 69 17.94 -11.13 17.59
CA LEU A 69 17.34 -10.11 18.47
C LEU A 69 16.08 -9.45 17.89
N LEU A 70 15.83 -9.57 16.59
CA LEU A 70 14.74 -8.86 15.92
C LEU A 70 13.34 -9.16 16.52
N PRO A 71 12.97 -10.42 16.86
CA PRO A 71 11.69 -10.72 17.51
C PRO A 71 11.55 -10.04 18.88
N LEU A 72 12.63 -9.98 19.67
CA LEU A 72 12.65 -9.30 20.96
C LEU A 72 12.46 -7.79 20.79
N TYR A 73 13.20 -7.17 19.88
CA TYR A 73 13.07 -5.75 19.57
C TYR A 73 11.62 -5.39 19.17
N ARG A 74 10.99 -6.20 18.30
CA ARG A 74 9.60 -6.00 17.89
C ARG A 74 8.63 -6.12 19.08
N SER A 75 8.85 -7.09 19.96
CA SER A 75 8.03 -7.28 21.16
C SER A 75 8.16 -6.12 22.14
N LEU A 76 9.37 -5.61 22.35
CA LEU A 76 9.63 -4.48 23.25
C LEU A 76 8.95 -3.19 22.74
N ARG A 77 8.90 -2.97 21.42
CA ARG A 77 8.17 -1.82 20.83
C ARG A 77 6.67 -1.80 21.11
N LYS A 78 6.10 -2.94 21.51
CA LYS A 78 4.68 -3.11 21.81
C LYS A 78 4.31 -2.90 23.27
N LEU A 79 5.29 -2.78 24.17
CA LEU A 79 5.02 -2.54 25.60
C LEU A 79 4.09 -1.35 25.89
N PRO A 80 4.18 -0.22 25.16
CA PRO A 80 3.27 0.90 25.37
C PRO A 80 1.78 0.57 25.12
N ASP A 81 1.47 -0.51 24.39
CA ASP A 81 0.08 -0.90 24.08
C ASP A 81 -0.73 -1.32 25.32
N ILE A 82 -0.08 -1.53 26.47
CA ILE A 82 -0.75 -1.84 27.74
C ILE A 82 -1.79 -0.78 28.13
N VAL A 83 -1.58 0.49 27.75
CA VAL A 83 -2.53 1.58 28.01
C VAL A 83 -3.84 1.39 27.24
N PHE A 84 -3.81 0.64 26.14
CA PHE A 84 -4.96 0.34 25.29
C PHE A 84 -5.60 -1.01 25.62
N PHE A 85 -5.21 -1.66 26.72
CA PHE A 85 -5.80 -2.91 27.17
C PHE A 85 -7.34 -2.94 27.20
N PRO A 86 -8.05 -1.84 27.57
CA PRO A 86 -9.52 -1.82 27.51
C PRO A 86 -10.09 -2.10 26.11
N TYR A 87 -9.38 -1.76 25.03
CA TYR A 87 -9.81 -2.03 23.65
C TYR A 87 -9.80 -3.51 23.28
N LEU A 88 -9.18 -4.39 24.08
CA LEU A 88 -9.28 -5.84 23.84
C LEU A 88 -10.69 -6.37 24.08
N PHE A 89 -11.52 -5.64 24.83
CA PHE A 89 -12.87 -6.06 25.22
C PHE A 89 -13.98 -5.39 24.41
N ILE A 90 -13.66 -4.46 23.51
CA ILE A 90 -14.67 -3.86 22.66
C ILE A 90 -15.08 -4.82 21.54
N GLN A 91 -16.36 -4.73 21.19
CA GLN A 91 -16.90 -5.36 19.98
C GLN A 91 -16.57 -4.48 18.78
N THR A 92 -16.42 -5.13 17.64
CA THR A 92 -16.01 -4.51 16.38
C THR A 92 -16.85 -5.12 15.28
N ASP A 93 -17.39 -4.28 14.41
CA ASP A 93 -18.28 -4.72 13.32
C ASP A 93 -17.52 -4.91 12.00
N LEU A 94 -16.19 -5.05 12.04
CA LEU A 94 -15.43 -5.36 10.83
C LEU A 94 -15.79 -6.75 10.32
N PRO A 95 -16.05 -6.92 9.02
CA PRO A 95 -16.25 -8.22 8.43
C PRO A 95 -15.00 -9.09 8.59
N GLU A 96 -15.22 -10.39 8.73
CA GLU A 96 -14.16 -11.36 8.99
C GLU A 96 -13.87 -12.21 7.76
N LEU A 97 -12.58 -12.36 7.48
CA LEU A 97 -12.05 -13.23 6.43
C LEU A 97 -11.14 -14.26 7.10
N SER A 98 -11.47 -15.55 6.96
CA SER A 98 -10.61 -16.65 7.38
C SER A 98 -9.86 -17.25 6.21
N LEU A 99 -8.59 -17.58 6.44
CA LEU A 99 -7.72 -18.25 5.50
C LEU A 99 -7.00 -19.40 6.20
N ASP A 100 -7.27 -20.62 5.78
CA ASP A 100 -6.63 -21.82 6.31
C ASP A 100 -5.64 -22.38 5.28
N ILE A 101 -4.35 -22.37 5.65
CA ILE A 101 -3.21 -22.81 4.83
C ILE A 101 -2.44 -23.85 5.64
N GLU A 102 -2.12 -24.99 5.03
CA GLU A 102 -1.37 -26.04 5.73
C GLU A 102 -0.02 -25.52 6.24
N SER A 103 0.41 -26.00 7.42
CA SER A 103 1.66 -25.53 8.03
C SER A 103 2.90 -25.79 7.14
N LYS A 104 2.90 -26.89 6.37
CA LYS A 104 3.95 -27.19 5.39
C LYS A 104 4.02 -26.13 4.28
N ASP A 105 2.88 -25.58 3.88
CA ASP A 105 2.76 -24.62 2.79
C ASP A 105 3.14 -23.21 3.27
N ILE A 106 2.82 -22.86 4.52
CA ILE A 106 3.37 -21.66 5.17
C ILE A 106 4.90 -21.71 5.24
N LEU A 107 5.48 -22.87 5.59
CA LEU A 107 6.93 -23.04 5.59
C LEU A 107 7.49 -22.88 4.18
N TYR A 108 6.87 -23.50 3.18
CA TYR A 108 7.25 -23.34 1.78
C TYR A 108 7.21 -21.87 1.32
N LEU A 109 6.14 -21.13 1.64
CA LEU A 109 6.04 -19.69 1.35
C LEU A 109 7.19 -18.91 1.99
N ASN A 110 7.51 -19.20 3.26
CA ASN A 110 8.61 -18.52 3.96
C ASN A 110 9.99 -18.86 3.39
N ASP A 111 10.19 -20.11 2.96
CA ASP A 111 11.47 -20.58 2.41
C ASP A 111 11.79 -19.99 1.03
N ASN A 112 10.75 -19.53 0.30
CA ASN A 112 10.86 -18.86 -0.99
C ASN A 112 10.97 -17.33 -0.89
N LEU A 113 10.83 -16.74 0.30
CA LEU A 113 11.09 -15.31 0.49
C LEU A 113 12.56 -14.96 0.21
N PRO A 114 12.86 -13.74 -0.26
CA PRO A 114 14.24 -13.27 -0.41
C PRO A 114 15.04 -13.40 0.89
N LYS A 115 16.27 -13.90 0.79
CA LYS A 115 17.13 -14.24 1.94
C LYS A 115 18.26 -13.23 2.22
N SER A 116 18.46 -12.25 1.33
CA SER A 116 19.57 -11.31 1.42
C SER A 116 19.45 -10.36 2.63
N SER A 117 18.33 -9.63 2.76
CA SER A 117 18.05 -8.72 3.87
C SER A 117 16.57 -8.71 4.26
N PRO A 118 16.21 -8.82 5.55
CA PRO A 118 14.82 -8.71 5.98
C PRO A 118 14.26 -7.28 5.86
N PHE A 119 15.06 -6.27 5.53
CA PHE A 119 14.59 -4.87 5.43
C PHE A 119 14.77 -4.24 4.06
N THR A 120 15.74 -4.67 3.26
CA THR A 120 15.99 -4.07 1.94
C THR A 120 15.75 -5.01 0.77
N SER A 121 15.49 -6.30 1.01
CA SER A 121 15.22 -7.22 -0.09
C SER A 121 13.92 -6.92 -0.83
N ILE A 122 13.96 -7.24 -2.11
CA ILE A 122 12.90 -7.12 -3.10
C ILE A 122 12.44 -8.54 -3.49
N SER A 123 11.13 -8.76 -3.55
CA SER A 123 10.51 -10.04 -3.94
C SER A 123 10.11 -10.03 -5.42
N LEU A 124 10.87 -10.76 -6.23
CA LEU A 124 10.66 -10.91 -7.67
C LEU A 124 9.88 -12.19 -7.99
N ASP A 125 9.65 -12.46 -9.26
CA ASP A 125 8.77 -13.56 -9.71
C ASP A 125 9.24 -14.94 -9.23
N GLU A 126 10.54 -15.17 -9.11
CA GLU A 126 11.11 -16.40 -8.54
C GLU A 126 10.70 -16.64 -7.07
N ASN A 127 10.39 -15.59 -6.31
CA ASN A 127 9.99 -15.68 -4.91
C ASN A 127 8.46 -15.81 -4.74
N ARG A 128 7.69 -15.55 -5.79
CA ARG A 128 6.23 -15.35 -5.72
C ARG A 128 5.47 -16.65 -6.01
N VAL A 129 5.73 -17.64 -5.17
CA VAL A 129 5.10 -18.97 -5.27
C VAL A 129 3.70 -18.97 -4.65
N PHE A 130 2.80 -19.76 -5.25
CA PHE A 130 1.44 -19.99 -4.74
C PHE A 130 1.36 -21.33 -3.99
N VAL A 131 0.49 -21.37 -2.98
CA VAL A 131 0.07 -22.58 -2.26
C VAL A 131 -1.45 -22.64 -2.19
N LYS A 132 -2.01 -23.81 -1.90
CA LYS A 132 -3.45 -23.95 -1.70
C LYS A 132 -3.84 -23.53 -0.29
N GLY A 133 -5.01 -22.91 -0.17
CA GLY A 133 -5.66 -22.60 1.09
C GLY A 133 -7.17 -22.63 0.97
N MET A 134 -7.86 -22.68 2.10
CA MET A 134 -9.31 -22.54 2.18
C MET A 134 -9.65 -21.12 2.62
N PHE A 135 -10.42 -20.41 1.80
CA PHE A 135 -10.94 -19.09 2.10
C PHE A 135 -12.37 -19.20 2.64
N GLN A 136 -12.69 -18.39 3.64
CA GLN A 136 -14.05 -18.25 4.15
C GLN A 136 -14.36 -16.79 4.54
N SER A 137 -15.49 -16.25 4.08
CA SER A 137 -16.04 -14.96 4.50
C SER A 137 -17.53 -14.91 4.17
N ASP A 138 -18.36 -14.36 5.06
CA ASP A 138 -19.80 -14.12 4.81
C ASP A 138 -20.57 -15.32 4.23
N GLY A 139 -20.24 -16.53 4.68
CA GLY A 139 -20.85 -17.78 4.21
C GLY A 139 -20.31 -18.30 2.88
N PHE A 140 -19.49 -17.53 2.16
CA PHE A 140 -18.72 -18.00 1.01
C PHE A 140 -17.52 -18.83 1.51
N ILE A 141 -17.36 -20.03 0.97
CA ILE A 141 -16.25 -20.93 1.25
C ILE A 141 -15.72 -21.43 -0.09
N SER A 142 -14.41 -21.29 -0.32
CA SER A 142 -13.78 -21.73 -1.56
C SER A 142 -12.32 -22.08 -1.33
N GLU A 143 -11.82 -23.06 -2.07
CA GLU A 143 -10.38 -23.20 -2.25
C GLU A 143 -9.83 -21.96 -2.98
N ALA A 144 -8.61 -21.58 -2.64
CA ALA A 144 -7.91 -20.45 -3.23
C ALA A 144 -6.40 -20.74 -3.35
N ASP A 145 -5.79 -20.16 -4.37
CA ASP A 145 -4.34 -20.03 -4.49
C ASP A 145 -3.88 -18.80 -3.71
N VAL A 146 -3.02 -19.02 -2.73
CA VAL A 146 -2.51 -17.98 -1.84
C VAL A 146 -1.01 -17.79 -2.05
N ARG A 147 -0.56 -16.53 -2.10
CA ARG A 147 0.86 -16.19 -2.01
C ARG A 147 1.10 -14.93 -1.20
N TYR A 148 2.35 -14.69 -0.82
CA TYR A 148 2.74 -13.36 -0.33
C TYR A 148 2.65 -12.31 -1.45
N LYS A 149 2.25 -11.10 -1.06
CA LYS A 149 2.14 -9.92 -1.94
C LYS A 149 3.17 -8.87 -1.54
N GLY A 150 3.62 -8.10 -2.53
CA GLY A 150 4.43 -6.90 -2.33
C GLY A 150 5.84 -7.11 -2.85
N LEU A 151 6.38 -6.07 -3.48
CA LEU A 151 7.76 -6.05 -3.95
C LEU A 151 8.70 -5.88 -2.75
N ASN A 152 8.47 -4.83 -1.95
CA ASN A 152 9.34 -4.45 -0.84
C ASN A 152 9.14 -5.30 0.42
N SER A 153 10.22 -5.44 1.20
CA SER A 153 10.26 -6.30 2.39
C SER A 153 9.23 -5.98 3.48
N ASN A 154 8.77 -4.73 3.57
CA ASN A 154 7.77 -4.29 4.55
C ASN A 154 6.49 -5.14 4.52
N HIS A 155 6.13 -5.66 3.34
CA HIS A 155 4.96 -6.51 3.17
C HIS A 155 5.09 -7.90 3.78
N TRP A 156 6.29 -8.44 3.96
CA TRP A 156 6.48 -9.85 4.33
C TRP A 156 7.52 -10.07 5.44
N ASN A 157 8.25 -9.04 5.87
CA ASN A 157 9.31 -9.17 6.88
C ASN A 157 8.80 -9.29 8.33
N SER A 158 7.49 -9.19 8.56
CA SER A 158 6.88 -9.17 9.89
C SER A 158 6.04 -10.42 10.16
N PHE A 159 5.55 -10.61 11.40
CA PHE A 159 4.61 -11.70 11.71
C PHE A 159 3.37 -11.59 10.82
N LYS A 160 2.81 -10.38 10.73
CA LYS A 160 1.73 -10.02 9.81
C LYS A 160 2.33 -9.76 8.43
N LYS A 161 1.79 -10.41 7.40
CA LYS A 161 2.26 -10.30 6.01
C LYS A 161 1.12 -9.94 5.07
N SER A 162 1.42 -9.35 3.93
CA SER A 162 0.47 -9.09 2.85
C SER A 162 0.30 -10.34 1.98
N TYR A 163 -0.92 -10.59 1.51
CA TYR A 163 -1.26 -11.76 0.71
C TYR A 163 -1.95 -11.37 -0.59
N ARG A 164 -1.83 -12.24 -1.59
CA ARG A 164 -2.76 -12.31 -2.72
C ARG A 164 -3.49 -13.63 -2.64
N VAL A 165 -4.82 -13.58 -2.74
CA VAL A 165 -5.72 -14.73 -2.71
C VAL A 165 -6.42 -14.76 -4.06
N LYS A 166 -6.21 -15.83 -4.84
CA LYS A 166 -6.83 -16.04 -6.15
C LYS A 166 -7.80 -17.20 -6.06
N PHE A 167 -9.05 -16.97 -6.44
CA PHE A 167 -10.06 -18.01 -6.44
C PHE A 167 -10.01 -18.83 -7.72
N SER A 168 -10.55 -20.05 -7.65
CA SER A 168 -10.74 -20.89 -8.82
C SER A 168 -11.73 -20.25 -9.80
N GLU A 169 -11.57 -20.57 -11.09
CA GLU A 169 -12.45 -20.07 -12.14
C GLU A 169 -13.93 -20.38 -11.83
N GLY A 170 -14.81 -19.39 -12.02
CA GLY A 170 -16.23 -19.49 -11.69
C GLY A 170 -16.57 -19.32 -10.21
N HIS A 171 -15.58 -19.24 -9.31
CA HIS A 171 -15.78 -18.96 -7.89
C HIS A 171 -15.38 -17.51 -7.58
N LEU A 172 -16.35 -16.60 -7.58
CA LEU A 172 -16.11 -15.18 -7.33
C LEU A 172 -16.59 -14.79 -5.93
N PHE A 173 -15.70 -14.22 -5.11
CA PHE A 173 -16.08 -13.63 -3.84
C PHE A 173 -16.51 -12.18 -4.07
N GLU A 174 -17.79 -11.87 -3.82
CA GLU A 174 -18.35 -10.53 -4.05
C GLU A 174 -18.05 -9.96 -5.46
N GLY A 175 -18.06 -10.84 -6.46
CA GLY A 175 -17.75 -10.51 -7.86
C GLY A 175 -16.26 -10.39 -8.18
N ALA A 176 -15.34 -10.69 -7.26
CA ALA A 176 -13.90 -10.64 -7.49
C ALA A 176 -13.30 -12.04 -7.69
N SER A 177 -12.44 -12.19 -8.71
CA SER A 177 -11.67 -13.43 -8.99
C SER A 177 -10.38 -13.53 -8.16
N ALA A 178 -9.89 -12.41 -7.62
CA ALA A 178 -8.77 -12.38 -6.69
C ALA A 178 -8.82 -11.14 -5.79
N LEU A 179 -8.26 -11.27 -4.60
CA LEU A 179 -8.12 -10.21 -3.59
C LEU A 179 -6.64 -9.95 -3.27
N ASN A 180 -6.35 -8.70 -2.93
CA ASN A 180 -5.11 -8.29 -2.30
C ASN A 180 -5.40 -7.95 -0.84
N LEU A 181 -4.69 -8.59 0.08
CA LEU A 181 -4.73 -8.31 1.51
C LEU A 181 -3.43 -7.57 1.86
N VAL A 182 -3.52 -6.27 2.13
CA VAL A 182 -2.37 -5.39 2.36
C VAL A 182 -2.35 -4.90 3.81
N LEU A 183 -1.15 -4.79 4.38
CA LEU A 183 -0.97 -4.24 5.73
C LEU A 183 -1.39 -2.76 5.75
N PRO A 184 -2.30 -2.34 6.64
CA PRO A 184 -2.71 -0.94 6.72
C PRO A 184 -1.54 0.02 6.98
N SER A 185 -0.57 -0.38 7.81
CA SER A 185 0.62 0.43 8.11
C SER A 185 1.45 0.76 6.86
N ASP A 186 1.48 -0.13 5.86
CA ASP A 186 2.23 0.10 4.62
C ASP A 186 1.60 1.17 3.74
N LYS A 187 0.33 1.51 4.00
CA LYS A 187 -0.47 2.48 3.23
C LYS A 187 -0.96 3.64 4.09
N LEU A 188 -0.30 3.94 5.20
CA LEU A 188 -0.71 5.02 6.13
C LEU A 188 -2.18 4.86 6.60
N TYR A 189 -2.59 3.61 6.83
CA TYR A 189 -3.89 3.20 7.33
C TYR A 189 -5.07 3.63 6.44
N TYR A 190 -5.60 4.82 6.66
CA TYR A 190 -6.81 5.34 6.04
C TYR A 190 -6.55 6.13 4.75
N ALA A 191 -5.30 6.54 4.51
CA ALA A 191 -4.93 7.33 3.34
C ALA A 191 -5.47 6.80 2.00
N PRO A 192 -5.33 5.50 1.65
CA PRO A 192 -5.80 5.01 0.37
C PRO A 192 -7.32 5.12 0.24
N PHE A 193 -8.08 4.96 1.33
CA PHE A 193 -9.55 5.06 1.28
C PHE A 193 -10.01 6.44 0.86
N LEU A 194 -9.37 7.47 1.41
CA LEU A 194 -9.68 8.86 1.04
C LEU A 194 -9.31 9.15 -0.42
N ASN A 195 -8.18 8.64 -0.90
CA ASN A 195 -7.80 8.82 -2.30
C ASN A 195 -8.73 8.05 -3.25
N MET A 196 -9.19 6.85 -2.88
CA MET A 196 -10.21 6.12 -3.66
C MET A 196 -11.56 6.84 -3.63
N TYR A 197 -11.97 7.39 -2.48
CA TYR A 197 -13.19 8.17 -2.38
C TYR A 197 -13.17 9.40 -3.30
N ARG A 198 -12.05 10.13 -3.34
CA ARG A 198 -11.85 11.25 -4.28
C ARG A 198 -11.82 10.79 -5.73
N ALA A 199 -11.12 9.70 -6.03
CA ALA A 199 -11.08 9.12 -7.36
C ALA A 199 -12.49 8.78 -7.89
N GLU A 200 -13.35 8.21 -7.04
CA GLU A 200 -14.74 7.92 -7.38
C GLU A 200 -15.56 9.20 -7.63
N LYS A 201 -15.41 10.23 -6.77
CA LYS A 201 -16.00 11.57 -6.99
C LYS A 201 -15.55 12.18 -8.32
N PHE A 202 -14.35 11.84 -8.77
CA PHE A 202 -13.75 12.27 -10.03
C PHE A 202 -14.08 11.38 -11.23
N GLY A 203 -14.89 10.33 -11.05
CA GLY A 203 -15.26 9.43 -12.14
C GLY A 203 -14.10 8.56 -12.65
N LEU A 204 -13.09 8.34 -11.82
CA LEU A 204 -11.95 7.47 -12.13
C LEU A 204 -12.23 6.04 -11.68
N LEU A 205 -11.67 5.07 -12.40
CA LEU A 205 -11.79 3.66 -12.04
C LEU A 205 -11.04 3.37 -10.73
N THR A 206 -11.73 2.81 -9.74
CA THR A 206 -11.15 2.35 -8.49
C THR A 206 -11.42 0.85 -8.29
N PRO A 207 -10.49 0.11 -7.67
CA PRO A 207 -10.84 -1.20 -7.13
C PRO A 207 -11.71 -1.03 -5.88
N ASP A 208 -12.60 -1.97 -5.63
CA ASP A 208 -13.31 -1.99 -4.34
C ASP A 208 -12.30 -2.25 -3.22
N MET A 209 -12.44 -1.50 -2.13
CA MET A 209 -11.51 -1.55 -1.01
C MET A 209 -12.26 -1.45 0.32
N ARG A 210 -11.90 -2.29 1.28
CA ARG A 210 -12.53 -2.36 2.61
C ARG A 210 -11.53 -2.80 3.69
N PHE A 211 -11.85 -2.49 4.94
CA PHE A 211 -11.16 -3.11 6.07
C PHE A 211 -11.82 -4.44 6.41
N MET A 212 -11.01 -5.47 6.61
CA MET A 212 -11.48 -6.76 7.13
C MET A 212 -10.57 -7.23 8.27
N ASN A 213 -11.14 -7.92 9.24
CA ASN A 213 -10.38 -8.67 10.23
C ASN A 213 -9.98 -10.02 9.62
N VAL A 214 -8.68 -10.31 9.55
CA VAL A 214 -8.18 -11.56 8.95
C VAL A 214 -7.85 -12.56 10.04
N ILE A 215 -8.36 -13.77 9.88
CA ILE A 215 -8.03 -14.95 10.67
C ILE A 215 -7.18 -15.87 9.79
N LEU A 216 -5.97 -16.21 10.21
CA LEU A 216 -5.10 -17.14 9.49
C LEU A 216 -4.88 -18.38 10.36
N ASN A 217 -5.26 -19.56 9.87
CA ASN A 217 -5.13 -20.83 10.61
C ASN A 217 -5.73 -20.80 12.03
N GLY A 218 -6.89 -20.13 12.17
CA GLY A 218 -7.57 -19.93 13.46
C GLY A 218 -6.93 -18.88 14.40
N GLU A 219 -5.85 -18.21 14.00
CA GLU A 219 -5.27 -17.09 14.74
C GLU A 219 -5.74 -15.75 14.18
N ASN A 220 -6.13 -14.81 15.04
CA ASN A 220 -6.50 -13.47 14.62
C ASN A 220 -5.24 -12.67 14.22
N HIS A 221 -5.12 -12.36 12.93
CA HIS A 221 -4.05 -11.58 12.33
C HIS A 221 -4.40 -10.08 12.19
N GLY A 222 -5.56 -9.68 12.68
CA GLY A 222 -5.99 -8.29 12.82
C GLY A 222 -6.48 -7.66 11.52
N VAL A 223 -6.43 -6.32 11.45
CA VAL A 223 -7.06 -5.55 10.37
C VAL A 223 -6.19 -5.52 9.12
N TYR A 224 -6.79 -5.77 7.95
CA TYR A 224 -6.18 -5.66 6.63
C TYR A 224 -6.96 -4.69 5.75
N ILE A 225 -6.25 -4.05 4.83
CA ILE A 225 -6.88 -3.46 3.65
C ILE A 225 -7.09 -4.59 2.65
N VAL A 226 -8.35 -4.87 2.32
CA VAL A 226 -8.72 -5.87 1.31
C VAL A 226 -9.20 -5.13 0.09
N SER A 227 -8.57 -5.39 -1.05
CA SER A 227 -8.99 -4.81 -2.33
C SER A 227 -9.06 -5.82 -3.46
N ASP A 228 -10.00 -5.60 -4.38
CA ASP A 228 -10.15 -6.41 -5.57
C ASP A 228 -8.88 -6.33 -6.43
N HIS A 229 -8.47 -7.44 -7.04
CA HIS A 229 -7.38 -7.43 -8.02
C HIS A 229 -7.90 -7.02 -9.39
N TRP A 230 -7.09 -6.27 -10.13
CA TRP A 230 -7.32 -5.97 -11.55
C TRP A 230 -7.57 -7.24 -12.34
N SER A 231 -8.74 -7.30 -12.95
CA SER A 231 -9.31 -8.48 -13.58
C SER A 231 -10.49 -8.08 -14.46
N ARG A 232 -10.97 -9.00 -15.30
CA ARG A 232 -12.15 -8.74 -16.14
C ARG A 232 -13.39 -8.60 -15.27
N GLU A 233 -13.48 -9.37 -14.19
CA GLU A 233 -14.61 -9.33 -13.28
C GLU A 233 -14.71 -7.98 -12.54
N LEU A 234 -13.57 -7.39 -12.15
CA LEU A 234 -13.55 -6.02 -11.59
C LEU A 234 -14.09 -5.01 -12.60
N LEU A 235 -13.65 -5.09 -13.85
CA LEU A 235 -14.10 -4.17 -14.90
C LEU A 235 -15.60 -4.32 -15.16
N ASP A 236 -16.11 -5.55 -15.22
CA ASP A 236 -17.55 -5.84 -15.40
C ASP A 236 -18.37 -5.30 -14.22
N LYS A 237 -17.89 -5.52 -12.99
CA LYS A 237 -18.49 -5.00 -11.75
C LYS A 237 -18.57 -3.47 -11.74
N LYS A 238 -17.59 -2.80 -12.34
CA LYS A 238 -17.53 -1.33 -12.47
C LYS A 238 -18.23 -0.79 -13.72
N GLY A 239 -18.90 -1.65 -14.48
CA GLY A 239 -19.62 -1.25 -15.70
C GLY A 239 -18.71 -0.80 -16.85
N VAL A 240 -17.44 -1.19 -16.83
CA VAL A 240 -16.49 -0.85 -17.89
C VAL A 240 -16.75 -1.74 -19.11
N PRO A 241 -16.87 -1.18 -20.34
CA PRO A 241 -17.25 -1.94 -21.53
C PRO A 241 -16.41 -3.20 -21.79
N ALA A 242 -17.05 -4.23 -22.33
CA ALA A 242 -16.38 -5.44 -22.79
C ALA A 242 -15.33 -5.11 -23.86
N GLY A 243 -14.20 -5.83 -23.88
CA GLY A 243 -13.05 -5.53 -24.74
C GLY A 243 -12.16 -4.37 -24.25
N SER A 244 -12.49 -3.76 -23.10
CA SER A 244 -11.59 -2.83 -22.41
C SER A 244 -10.47 -3.60 -21.71
N ASN A 245 -9.30 -2.96 -21.58
CA ASN A 245 -8.10 -3.58 -21.04
C ASN A 245 -7.39 -2.65 -20.06
N ILE A 246 -6.78 -3.21 -19.01
CA ILE A 246 -5.96 -2.46 -18.05
C ILE A 246 -4.48 -2.78 -18.30
N PHE A 247 -3.68 -1.73 -18.41
CA PHE A 247 -2.24 -1.77 -18.52
C PHE A 247 -1.59 -1.19 -17.27
N GLY A 248 -0.50 -1.79 -16.81
CA GLY A 248 0.30 -1.20 -15.73
C GLY A 248 1.74 -1.67 -15.82
N VAL A 249 2.55 -1.23 -14.85
CA VAL A 249 3.98 -1.54 -14.82
C VAL A 249 4.22 -3.03 -14.66
N ASP A 250 5.12 -3.61 -15.46
CA ASP A 250 5.63 -4.95 -15.24
C ASP A 250 6.54 -4.99 -14.00
N ASP A 251 6.33 -5.97 -13.12
CA ASP A 251 7.03 -5.98 -11.83
C ASP A 251 8.51 -6.35 -11.99
N GLY A 252 8.89 -7.05 -13.07
CA GLY A 252 10.29 -7.32 -13.42
C GLY A 252 11.00 -6.06 -13.88
N SER A 253 10.29 -5.18 -14.58
CA SER A 253 10.81 -3.89 -14.99
C SER A 253 11.06 -2.99 -13.78
N MET A 254 10.16 -2.93 -12.78
CA MET A 254 10.37 -2.19 -11.51
C MET A 254 11.72 -2.48 -10.83
N ALA A 255 12.23 -3.71 -10.92
CA ALA A 255 13.51 -4.10 -10.34
C ALA A 255 14.73 -3.48 -11.02
N LEU A 256 14.60 -3.11 -12.31
CA LEU A 256 15.62 -2.38 -13.06
C LEU A 256 15.72 -0.90 -12.62
N PHE A 257 14.67 -0.36 -11.98
CA PHE A 257 14.57 1.03 -11.56
C PHE A 257 14.93 1.28 -10.09
N GLY A 258 15.09 0.24 -9.27
CA GLY A 258 15.07 0.38 -7.80
C GLY A 258 16.06 -0.50 -7.02
N GLY A 259 17.21 -0.87 -7.60
CA GLY A 259 18.29 -1.49 -6.85
C GLY A 259 19.14 -0.45 -6.09
N ASP A 260 19.59 -0.79 -4.88
CA ASP A 260 20.50 -0.06 -3.95
C ASP A 260 21.83 0.48 -4.56
N ASN A 261 21.97 0.52 -5.88
CA ASN A 261 23.09 1.16 -6.53
C ASN A 261 22.82 2.66 -6.60
N GLU A 262 23.87 3.43 -6.30
CA GLU A 262 24.06 4.83 -6.68
C GLU A 262 24.02 4.97 -8.21
N VAL A 263 22.93 4.57 -8.86
CA VAL A 263 22.65 4.93 -10.24
C VAL A 263 22.23 6.39 -10.15
N GLU A 264 23.05 7.27 -10.72
CA GLU A 264 22.66 8.65 -10.99
C GLU A 264 21.24 8.64 -11.55
N TYR A 265 20.32 9.31 -10.87
CA TYR A 265 18.93 9.51 -11.29
C TYR A 265 18.79 10.20 -12.67
N GLU A 266 19.91 10.47 -13.35
CA GLU A 266 19.99 11.15 -14.65
C GLU A 266 19.63 10.25 -15.85
N SER A 267 19.41 8.93 -15.67
CA SER A 267 18.96 8.04 -16.76
C SER A 267 17.75 7.17 -16.38
N VAL A 268 16.80 7.73 -15.61
CA VAL A 268 15.54 7.04 -15.33
C VAL A 268 14.80 6.79 -16.65
N LEU A 269 14.82 5.53 -17.10
CA LEU A 269 14.02 5.03 -18.21
C LEU A 269 12.53 5.41 -17.94
N SER A 270 11.83 5.92 -18.96
CA SER A 270 10.42 6.27 -18.86
C SER A 270 9.58 5.14 -19.44
N LEU A 271 8.45 4.75 -18.81
CA LEU A 271 7.48 3.86 -19.48
C LEU A 271 6.84 4.49 -20.72
N TYR A 272 7.00 5.81 -20.89
CA TYR A 272 6.60 6.52 -22.10
C TYR A 272 7.73 6.67 -23.12
N ASP A 273 8.86 5.98 -22.94
CA ASP A 273 9.84 5.73 -24.00
C ASP A 273 9.38 4.53 -24.84
N ILE A 274 9.28 4.69 -26.16
CA ILE A 274 8.83 3.61 -27.03
C ILE A 274 9.76 2.39 -27.02
N GLU A 275 11.06 2.58 -26.75
CA GLU A 275 12.02 1.49 -26.59
C GLU A 275 11.74 0.66 -25.33
N PHE A 276 11.02 1.21 -24.37
CA PHE A 276 10.67 0.57 -23.10
C PHE A 276 9.19 0.09 -23.03
N ILE A 277 8.54 -0.10 -24.18
CA ILE A 277 7.18 -0.68 -24.25
C ILE A 277 7.04 -2.03 -23.52
N GLY A 278 8.12 -2.81 -23.47
CA GLY A 278 8.19 -4.08 -22.73
C GLY A 278 8.04 -3.93 -21.21
N GLY A 279 8.16 -2.71 -20.68
CA GLY A 279 7.92 -2.38 -19.29
C GLY A 279 6.45 -2.38 -18.87
N TRP A 280 5.54 -2.54 -19.82
CA TRP A 280 4.10 -2.62 -19.57
C TRP A 280 3.61 -4.06 -19.60
N LYS A 281 2.71 -4.38 -18.67
CA LYS A 281 1.89 -5.59 -18.71
C LYS A 281 0.41 -5.25 -18.89
N SER A 282 -0.33 -6.17 -19.48
CA SER A 282 -1.79 -6.17 -19.45
C SER A 282 -2.31 -7.14 -18.41
N TYR A 283 -3.34 -6.73 -17.68
CA TYR A 283 -4.03 -7.55 -16.68
C TYR A 283 -5.13 -8.44 -17.28
N ILE A 284 -5.54 -8.22 -18.53
CA ILE A 284 -6.69 -8.90 -19.15
C ILE A 284 -6.27 -9.74 -20.37
N GLU A 285 -5.50 -9.18 -21.30
CA GLU A 285 -5.22 -9.82 -22.60
C GLU A 285 -3.71 -9.98 -22.84
N GLU A 286 -3.28 -11.13 -23.36
CA GLU A 286 -1.85 -11.47 -23.53
C GLU A 286 -1.26 -11.18 -24.92
N LYS A 287 -2.02 -11.34 -26.01
CA LYS A 287 -1.43 -11.53 -27.36
C LYS A 287 -1.56 -10.38 -28.36
N GLU A 288 -2.41 -9.38 -28.13
CA GLU A 288 -2.52 -8.19 -29.00
C GLU A 288 -2.12 -6.88 -28.28
N ARG A 289 -1.38 -7.03 -27.17
CA ARG A 289 -1.18 -6.09 -26.06
C ARG A 289 -0.87 -4.64 -26.39
N TYR A 290 -0.21 -4.31 -27.50
CA TYR A 290 0.49 -3.03 -27.56
C TYR A 290 0.06 -2.07 -28.65
N LYS A 291 -0.66 -2.42 -29.71
CA LYS A 291 -0.84 -1.46 -30.83
C LYS A 291 -1.43 -0.10 -30.42
N ASN A 292 -2.45 -0.09 -29.58
CA ASN A 292 -3.04 1.16 -29.08
C ASN A 292 -2.11 1.85 -28.07
N LEU A 293 -1.39 1.07 -27.25
CA LEU A 293 -0.47 1.60 -26.23
C LEU A 293 0.80 2.17 -26.87
N GLU A 294 1.36 1.50 -27.88
CA GLU A 294 2.42 1.95 -28.79
C GLU A 294 2.02 3.25 -29.48
N ALA A 295 0.78 3.38 -29.94
CA ALA A 295 0.32 4.64 -30.54
C ALA A 295 0.31 5.78 -29.52
N LEU A 296 -0.18 5.54 -28.30
CA LEU A 296 -0.13 6.53 -27.21
C LEU A 296 1.32 6.89 -26.88
N ILE A 297 2.16 5.90 -26.60
CA ILE A 297 3.55 6.09 -26.21
C ILE A 297 4.34 6.76 -27.32
N SER A 298 4.19 6.36 -28.58
CA SER A 298 4.84 7.03 -29.71
C SER A 298 4.43 8.49 -29.84
N ILE A 299 3.16 8.84 -29.56
CA ILE A 299 2.75 10.25 -29.54
C ILE A 299 3.41 10.99 -28.38
N VAL A 300 3.50 10.38 -27.19
CA VAL A 300 4.12 10.98 -26.00
C VAL A 300 5.64 11.10 -26.11
N ASP A 301 6.28 10.20 -26.84
CA ASP A 301 7.74 10.11 -26.96
C ASP A 301 8.27 10.92 -28.14
N THR A 302 7.72 10.70 -29.35
CA THR A 302 8.39 11.11 -30.60
C THR A 302 7.69 12.20 -31.40
N ALA A 303 6.42 12.52 -31.10
CA ALA A 303 5.71 13.58 -31.81
C ALA A 303 6.40 14.95 -31.66
N THR A 304 6.14 15.90 -32.56
CA THR A 304 6.40 17.33 -32.27
C THR A 304 5.30 17.87 -31.36
N ASP A 305 5.49 19.02 -30.73
CA ASP A 305 4.48 19.61 -29.84
C ASP A 305 3.16 19.89 -30.56
N GLU A 306 3.20 20.34 -31.82
CA GLU A 306 2.00 20.59 -32.61
C GLU A 306 1.25 19.29 -32.95
N VAL A 307 2.00 18.19 -33.18
CA VAL A 307 1.40 16.88 -33.42
C VAL A 307 0.85 16.32 -32.12
N PHE A 308 1.59 16.42 -31.03
CA PHE A 308 1.17 15.97 -29.71
C PHE A 308 -0.11 16.66 -29.27
N GLU A 309 -0.15 17.99 -29.28
CA GLU A 309 -1.32 18.80 -28.91
C GLU A 309 -2.56 18.41 -29.73
N ARG A 310 -2.40 18.11 -31.03
CA ARG A 310 -3.50 17.70 -31.90
C ARG A 310 -3.96 16.26 -31.68
N GLU A 311 -3.04 15.34 -31.40
CA GLU A 311 -3.33 13.90 -31.38
C GLU A 311 -3.62 13.35 -29.97
N ILE A 312 -3.00 13.87 -28.92
CA ILE A 312 -3.18 13.35 -27.55
C ILE A 312 -4.66 13.31 -27.11
N PRO A 313 -5.53 14.30 -27.41
CA PRO A 313 -6.93 14.25 -26.97
C PRO A 313 -7.77 13.18 -27.69
N LYS A 314 -7.25 12.62 -28.79
CA LYS A 314 -7.87 11.50 -29.52
C LYS A 314 -7.54 10.15 -28.90
N LEU A 315 -6.40 10.06 -28.21
CA LEU A 315 -5.89 8.83 -27.60
C LEU A 315 -6.16 8.78 -26.10
N LEU A 316 -6.16 9.91 -25.40
CA LEU A 316 -6.35 10.01 -23.96
C LEU A 316 -7.65 10.76 -23.64
N ASP A 317 -8.39 10.29 -22.64
CA ASP A 317 -9.48 11.05 -22.04
C ASP A 317 -8.90 12.17 -21.17
N MET A 318 -8.83 13.37 -21.74
CA MET A 318 -8.21 14.54 -21.12
C MET A 318 -8.89 14.96 -19.82
N GLU A 319 -10.23 14.88 -19.75
CA GLU A 319 -10.96 15.27 -18.53
C GLU A 319 -10.65 14.30 -17.37
N LYS A 320 -10.57 13.00 -17.65
CA LYS A 320 -10.13 12.02 -16.65
C LYS A 320 -8.66 12.18 -16.28
N PHE A 321 -7.80 12.53 -17.23
CA PHE A 321 -6.40 12.88 -16.94
C PHE A 321 -6.30 14.06 -15.97
N TYR A 322 -6.99 15.19 -16.23
CA TYR A 322 -6.94 16.35 -15.34
C TYR A 322 -7.43 16.03 -13.93
N ARG A 323 -8.46 15.22 -13.80
CA ARG A 323 -9.00 14.82 -12.49
C ARG A 323 -8.08 13.84 -11.75
N TRP A 324 -7.40 12.96 -12.46
CA TRP A 324 -6.35 12.13 -11.90
C TRP A 324 -5.17 12.99 -11.41
N ASP A 325 -4.78 14.01 -12.16
CA ASP A 325 -3.73 14.95 -11.76
C ASP A 325 -4.13 15.79 -10.53
N ILE A 326 -5.38 16.26 -10.47
CA ILE A 326 -5.92 16.93 -9.26
C ILE A 326 -5.84 16.01 -8.04
N LEU A 327 -6.12 14.71 -8.21
CA LEU A 327 -5.99 13.73 -7.13
C LEU A 327 -4.53 13.62 -6.63
N THR A 328 -3.54 13.58 -7.51
CA THR A 328 -2.11 13.50 -7.14
C THR A 328 -1.64 14.79 -6.48
N ILE A 329 -2.13 15.96 -6.90
CA ILE A 329 -1.90 17.27 -6.26
C ILE A 329 -2.44 17.26 -4.83
N LEU A 330 -3.72 16.89 -4.66
CA LEU A 330 -4.37 16.86 -3.35
C LEU A 330 -3.78 15.81 -2.39
N ALA A 331 -3.06 14.82 -2.92
CA ALA A 331 -2.29 13.85 -2.16
C ALA A 331 -0.84 14.31 -1.88
N GLY A 332 -0.35 15.37 -2.52
CA GLY A 332 1.05 15.81 -2.42
C GLY A 332 2.03 14.80 -3.04
N ASN A 333 1.57 14.01 -4.00
CA ASN A 333 2.27 12.82 -4.48
C ASN A 333 2.37 12.82 -6.01
N PRO A 334 3.29 13.62 -6.57
CA PRO A 334 3.52 13.61 -8.01
C PRO A 334 4.07 12.25 -8.44
N GLN A 335 3.38 11.62 -9.38
CA GLN A 335 3.68 10.27 -9.87
C GLN A 335 4.84 10.31 -10.87
N TYR A 336 5.59 9.22 -10.92
CA TYR A 336 6.76 9.02 -11.80
C TYR A 336 6.42 8.05 -12.93
N ASP A 337 7.28 7.99 -13.95
CA ASP A 337 7.04 7.16 -15.14
C ASP A 337 7.36 5.68 -14.98
N PHE A 338 7.92 5.23 -13.86
CA PHE A 338 8.45 3.86 -13.71
C PHE A 338 7.80 3.06 -12.57
N GLU A 339 6.97 3.70 -11.76
CA GLU A 339 6.26 3.07 -10.66
C GLU A 339 4.82 3.57 -10.61
N ASN A 340 3.89 2.70 -10.23
CA ASN A 340 2.49 3.08 -9.97
C ASN A 340 1.78 3.78 -11.15
N VAL A 341 2.19 3.45 -12.38
CA VAL A 341 1.50 3.88 -13.60
C VAL A 341 0.46 2.81 -14.01
N MET A 342 -0.76 3.25 -14.27
CA MET A 342 -1.84 2.38 -14.74
C MET A 342 -2.79 3.13 -15.67
N LEU A 343 -3.15 2.46 -16.78
CA LEU A 343 -4.05 2.97 -17.80
C LEU A 343 -5.17 1.98 -18.08
N LEU A 344 -6.39 2.48 -18.21
CA LEU A 344 -7.52 1.74 -18.77
C LEU A 344 -7.68 2.13 -20.23
N ARG A 345 -7.62 1.18 -21.17
CA ARG A 345 -8.11 1.37 -22.53
C ARG A 345 -9.60 1.07 -22.56
N ASN A 346 -10.41 2.10 -22.73
CA ASN A 346 -11.85 1.99 -22.85
C ASN A 346 -12.24 1.57 -24.27
N ALA A 347 -12.94 0.45 -24.42
CA ALA A 347 -13.29 -0.09 -25.73
C ALA A 347 -14.38 0.67 -26.47
N GLU A 348 -15.26 1.36 -25.74
CA GLU A 348 -16.36 2.12 -26.33
C GLU A 348 -15.87 3.44 -26.93
N THR A 349 -15.02 4.16 -26.20
CA THR A 349 -14.47 5.44 -26.65
C THR A 349 -13.20 5.28 -27.49
N GLY A 350 -12.51 4.15 -27.36
CA GLY A 350 -11.19 3.92 -27.95
C GLY A 350 -10.04 4.66 -27.25
N LYS A 351 -10.32 5.40 -26.16
CA LYS A 351 -9.35 6.22 -25.44
C LYS A 351 -8.77 5.51 -24.22
N PHE A 352 -7.59 5.96 -23.81
CA PHE A 352 -6.99 5.64 -22.52
C PHE A 352 -7.52 6.56 -21.42
N GLU A 353 -7.58 6.03 -20.21
CA GLU A 353 -7.96 6.75 -19.00
C GLU A 353 -6.93 6.46 -17.91
N MET A 354 -6.54 7.48 -17.15
CA MET A 354 -5.65 7.29 -16.00
C MET A 354 -6.36 6.52 -14.90
N VAL A 355 -5.69 5.52 -14.32
CA VAL A 355 -6.22 4.74 -13.21
C VAL A 355 -5.38 5.01 -11.95
N PRO A 356 -5.97 5.56 -10.87
CA PRO A 356 -5.27 5.76 -9.61
C PRO A 356 -4.75 4.44 -9.03
N ILE A 357 -3.43 4.35 -8.81
CA ILE A 357 -2.82 3.23 -8.11
C ILE A 357 -1.76 3.77 -7.15
N ASP A 358 -1.81 3.27 -5.91
CA ASP A 358 -0.83 3.56 -4.86
C ASP A 358 -0.47 5.05 -4.65
N ILE A 359 -1.44 5.94 -4.82
CA ILE A 359 -1.28 7.37 -4.51
C ILE A 359 -1.23 7.51 -2.98
N VAL A 360 -0.06 7.85 -2.46
CA VAL A 360 0.19 8.04 -1.03
C VAL A 360 -0.05 9.49 -0.64
N ILE A 361 -0.49 9.75 0.60
CA ILE A 361 -0.57 11.12 1.13
C ILE A 361 0.80 11.52 1.68
N ASN A 362 1.43 12.49 1.03
CA ASN A 362 2.71 13.07 1.43
C ASN A 362 2.51 14.53 1.88
N PRO A 363 3.47 15.12 2.61
CA PRO A 363 3.46 16.56 2.89
C PRO A 363 3.44 17.37 1.59
N ALA A 364 2.67 18.46 1.57
CA ALA A 364 2.68 19.43 0.48
C ALA A 364 4.11 19.87 0.17
N ARG A 365 4.43 19.92 -1.12
CA ARG A 365 5.68 20.50 -1.61
C ARG A 365 5.47 22.01 -1.77
N GLU A 366 6.46 22.80 -1.38
CA GLU A 366 6.45 24.25 -1.62
C GLU A 366 6.34 24.56 -3.12
N HIS A 367 7.02 23.76 -3.94
CA HIS A 367 6.90 23.73 -5.40
C HIS A 367 6.48 22.33 -5.85
N TYR A 368 5.19 22.15 -6.12
CA TYR A 368 4.68 20.90 -6.68
C TYR A 368 4.90 20.93 -8.19
N THR A 369 5.60 19.93 -8.71
CA THR A 369 5.78 19.70 -10.14
C THR A 369 5.47 18.25 -10.45
N GLU A 370 4.81 18.02 -11.56
CA GLU A 370 4.54 16.70 -12.10
C GLU A 370 5.87 16.08 -12.56
N ASN A 371 6.11 14.82 -12.22
CA ASN A 371 7.35 14.12 -12.57
C ASN A 371 7.20 13.23 -13.80
N SER A 372 5.96 12.89 -14.18
CA SER A 372 5.70 12.02 -15.32
C SER A 372 5.89 12.77 -16.63
N THR A 373 6.57 12.15 -17.59
CA THR A 373 6.74 12.62 -18.98
C THR A 373 5.38 12.96 -19.61
N LEU A 374 4.38 12.07 -19.45
CA LEU A 374 3.04 12.31 -19.96
C LEU A 374 2.43 13.59 -19.36
N SER A 375 2.50 13.74 -18.03
CA SER A 375 1.93 14.91 -17.36
C SER A 375 2.63 16.20 -17.75
N GLN A 376 3.96 16.22 -17.76
CA GLN A 376 4.74 17.39 -18.15
C GLN A 376 4.41 17.81 -19.58
N ARG A 377 4.32 16.85 -20.51
CA ARG A 377 4.01 17.13 -21.92
C ARG A 377 2.58 17.61 -22.14
N ILE A 378 1.60 17.08 -21.39
CA ILE A 378 0.23 17.60 -21.44
C ILE A 378 0.17 19.02 -20.89
N LEU A 379 0.79 19.26 -19.73
CA LEU A 379 0.68 20.54 -19.01
C LEU A 379 1.60 21.64 -19.56
N SER A 380 2.51 21.32 -20.49
CA SER A 380 3.24 22.31 -21.27
C SER A 380 2.36 23.01 -22.32
N VAL A 381 1.24 22.40 -22.71
CA VAL A 381 0.23 23.02 -23.58
C VAL A 381 -0.70 23.92 -22.75
N ASP A 382 -0.68 25.22 -23.05
CA ASP A 382 -1.43 26.24 -22.30
C ASP A 382 -2.91 25.90 -22.12
N ALA A 383 -3.61 25.55 -23.21
CA ALA A 383 -5.04 25.23 -23.16
C ALA A 383 -5.35 24.01 -22.26
N PHE A 384 -4.46 23.02 -22.22
CA PHE A 384 -4.65 21.84 -21.37
C PHE A 384 -4.37 22.17 -19.90
N ARG A 385 -3.33 22.94 -19.63
CA ARG A 385 -2.99 23.41 -18.29
C ARG A 385 -4.06 24.33 -17.71
N GLU A 386 -4.55 25.27 -18.50
CA GLU A 386 -5.66 26.16 -18.11
C GLU A 386 -6.89 25.35 -17.73
N ARG A 387 -7.25 24.34 -18.53
CA ARG A 387 -8.38 23.47 -18.22
C ARG A 387 -8.19 22.68 -16.93
N ARG A 388 -6.98 22.14 -16.68
CA ARG A 388 -6.64 21.48 -15.41
C ARG A 388 -6.77 22.46 -14.24
N ASN A 389 -6.24 23.67 -14.38
CA ASN A 389 -6.26 24.71 -13.36
C ASN A 389 -7.69 25.18 -13.03
N GLU A 390 -8.56 25.31 -14.03
CA GLU A 390 -9.99 25.60 -13.83
C GLU A 390 -10.65 24.52 -12.94
N LEU A 391 -10.45 23.25 -13.28
CA LEU A 391 -11.02 22.13 -12.51
C LEU A 391 -10.45 22.04 -11.09
N LEU A 392 -9.14 22.32 -10.94
CA LEU A 392 -8.51 22.36 -9.63
C LEU A 392 -9.09 23.49 -8.77
N ALA A 393 -9.19 24.69 -9.34
CA ALA A 393 -9.77 25.87 -8.69
C ALA A 393 -11.23 25.60 -8.28
N GLU A 394 -12.05 25.04 -9.16
CA GLU A 394 -13.43 24.65 -8.86
C GLU A 394 -13.50 23.72 -7.63
N TYR A 395 -12.58 22.75 -7.54
CA TYR A 395 -12.57 21.81 -6.42
C TYR A 395 -12.13 22.49 -5.10
N ILE A 396 -11.06 23.27 -5.12
CA ILE A 396 -10.46 23.84 -3.89
C ILE A 396 -11.15 25.12 -3.41
N ASP A 397 -11.82 25.86 -4.30
CA ASP A 397 -12.60 27.05 -3.96
C ASP A 397 -13.95 26.72 -3.32
N ASN A 398 -14.43 25.48 -3.50
CA ASN A 398 -15.62 24.98 -2.82
C ASN A 398 -15.25 24.35 -1.47
N PRO A 399 -15.50 25.02 -0.33
CA PRO A 399 -15.16 24.50 0.99
C PRO A 399 -15.94 23.23 1.38
N ASP A 400 -17.07 22.95 0.71
CA ASP A 400 -17.84 21.74 0.97
C ASP A 400 -17.10 20.48 0.48
N ASN A 401 -16.19 20.59 -0.49
CA ASN A 401 -15.35 19.47 -0.91
C ASN A 401 -14.39 19.01 0.20
N LEU A 402 -13.72 19.94 0.89
CA LEU A 402 -12.86 19.61 2.03
C LEU A 402 -13.67 19.04 3.20
N ARG A 403 -14.85 19.61 3.46
CA ARG A 403 -15.75 19.12 4.53
C ARG A 403 -16.24 17.71 4.26
N ASP A 404 -16.62 17.42 3.02
CA ASP A 404 -17.08 16.11 2.58
C ASP A 404 -15.95 15.06 2.66
N ASP A 405 -14.77 15.39 2.14
CA ASP A 405 -13.58 14.54 2.24
C ASP A 405 -13.20 14.22 3.71
N LEU A 406 -13.23 15.23 4.59
CA LEU A 406 -12.99 15.06 6.02
C LEU A 406 -14.06 14.21 6.69
N LYS A 407 -15.33 14.43 6.35
CA LYS A 407 -16.44 13.67 6.90
C LYS A 407 -16.30 12.20 6.53
N PHE A 408 -15.94 11.87 5.29
CA PHE A 408 -15.64 10.50 4.88
C PHE A 408 -14.50 9.89 5.72
N TYR A 409 -13.35 10.56 5.80
CA TYR A 409 -12.18 10.08 6.53
C TYR A 409 -12.47 9.87 8.02
N ASP A 410 -13.07 10.87 8.67
CA ASP A 410 -13.34 10.87 10.10
C ASP A 410 -14.39 9.80 10.46
N ASN A 411 -15.43 9.62 9.64
CA ASN A 411 -16.41 8.56 9.85
C ASN A 411 -15.80 7.16 9.71
N LEU A 412 -14.93 6.95 8.71
CA LEU A 412 -14.22 5.69 8.54
C LEU A 412 -13.30 5.41 9.73
N TYR A 413 -12.56 6.42 10.21
CA TYR A 413 -11.75 6.31 11.41
C TYR A 413 -12.60 5.97 12.64
N GLU A 414 -13.65 6.75 12.92
CA GLU A 414 -14.49 6.56 14.12
C GLU A 414 -15.14 5.17 14.16
N SER A 415 -15.61 4.68 13.01
CA SER A 415 -16.26 3.36 12.90
C SER A 415 -15.30 2.18 13.00
N THR A 416 -14.00 2.35 12.69
CA THR A 416 -13.07 1.21 12.59
C THR A 416 -11.86 1.28 13.53
N LYS A 417 -11.57 2.43 14.15
CA LYS A 417 -10.44 2.60 15.08
C LYS A 417 -10.41 1.58 16.21
N GLY A 418 -11.59 1.15 16.67
CA GLY A 418 -11.70 0.13 17.70
C GLY A 418 -11.01 -1.18 17.32
N ALA A 419 -11.20 -1.63 16.08
CA ALA A 419 -10.52 -2.82 15.57
C ALA A 419 -9.01 -2.63 15.48
N PHE A 420 -8.54 -1.44 15.11
CA PHE A 420 -7.11 -1.13 15.11
C PHE A 420 -6.51 -1.12 16.50
N PHE A 421 -7.17 -0.54 17.51
CA PHE A 421 -6.66 -0.57 18.87
C PHE A 421 -6.61 -1.99 19.46
N LYS A 422 -7.58 -2.84 19.07
CA LYS A 422 -7.67 -4.26 19.42
C LYS A 422 -6.65 -5.14 18.69
N ASP A 423 -6.22 -4.76 17.48
CA ASP A 423 -5.27 -5.52 16.67
C ASP A 423 -3.90 -5.63 17.36
N THR A 424 -3.58 -6.77 17.96
CA THR A 424 -2.27 -7.02 18.55
C THR A 424 -1.23 -7.51 17.53
N ALA A 425 -1.66 -7.93 16.34
CA ALA A 425 -0.82 -8.50 15.30
C ALA A 425 -0.17 -7.44 14.39
N LYS A 426 -0.74 -6.22 14.29
CA LYS A 426 -0.15 -5.11 13.54
C LYS A 426 1.28 -4.82 14.00
N LYS A 427 2.13 -4.36 13.09
CA LYS A 427 3.55 -4.05 13.36
C LYS A 427 3.72 -2.86 14.29
N ASP A 428 2.93 -1.80 14.09
CA ASP A 428 3.03 -0.56 14.85
C ASP A 428 2.30 -0.66 16.18
N ASN A 429 2.86 -0.05 17.23
CA ASN A 429 2.11 0.12 18.47
C ASN A 429 0.98 1.15 18.27
N ASN A 430 0.02 1.19 19.18
CA ASN A 430 -1.17 2.03 19.11
C ASN A 430 -0.85 3.53 19.13
N PHE A 431 0.26 3.96 19.74
CA PHE A 431 0.70 5.35 19.66
C PHE A 431 1.19 5.73 18.27
N VAL A 432 1.99 4.86 17.63
CA VAL A 432 2.42 5.07 16.24
C VAL A 432 1.21 5.09 15.31
N PHE A 433 0.26 4.17 15.47
CA PHE A 433 -1.01 4.20 14.73
C PHE A 433 -1.73 5.54 14.87
N MET A 434 -1.99 6.00 16.10
CA MET A 434 -2.67 7.29 16.31
C MET A 434 -1.90 8.46 15.70
N ASN A 435 -0.58 8.49 15.87
CA ASN A 435 0.27 9.55 15.32
C ASN A 435 0.21 9.57 13.79
N THR A 436 0.37 8.41 13.14
CA THR A 436 0.30 8.30 11.68
C THR A 436 -1.07 8.72 11.15
N VAL A 437 -2.17 8.36 11.81
CA VAL A 437 -3.52 8.80 11.41
C VAL A 437 -3.66 10.32 11.55
N ALA A 438 -3.22 10.89 12.67
CA ALA A 438 -3.28 12.33 12.90
C ALA A 438 -2.41 13.13 11.91
N GLU A 439 -1.18 12.68 11.66
CA GLU A 439 -0.26 13.28 10.69
C GLU A 439 -0.81 13.19 9.27
N THR A 440 -1.32 12.02 8.86
CA THR A 440 -1.92 11.83 7.53
C THR A 440 -3.11 12.76 7.33
N ARG A 441 -4.00 12.88 8.31
CA ARG A 441 -5.14 13.81 8.28
C ARG A 441 -4.66 15.27 8.19
N TRP A 442 -3.61 15.63 8.92
CA TRP A 442 -3.01 16.97 8.84
C TRP A 442 -2.44 17.25 7.44
N HIS A 443 -1.67 16.31 6.88
CA HIS A 443 -1.14 16.43 5.51
C HIS A 443 -2.25 16.62 4.49
N PHE A 444 -3.32 15.84 4.57
CA PHE A 444 -4.47 15.99 3.68
C PHE A 444 -5.07 17.42 3.71
N ILE A 445 -5.30 17.99 4.91
CA ILE A 445 -5.83 19.36 5.06
C ILE A 445 -4.85 20.36 4.47
N ASN A 446 -3.57 20.21 4.82
CA ASN A 446 -2.52 21.11 4.36
C ASN A 446 -2.37 21.05 2.83
N ASN A 447 -2.43 19.86 2.23
CA ASN A 447 -2.35 19.68 0.79
C ASN A 447 -3.53 20.34 0.06
N PHE A 448 -4.75 20.21 0.60
CA PHE A 448 -5.92 20.88 0.04
C PHE A 448 -5.73 22.40 -0.03
N HIS A 449 -5.18 23.02 1.02
CA HIS A 449 -4.92 24.46 1.03
C HIS A 449 -3.75 24.87 0.14
N ASN A 450 -2.66 24.10 0.14
CA ASN A 450 -1.47 24.39 -0.67
C ASN A 450 -1.66 24.06 -2.16
N ALA A 451 -2.70 23.29 -2.53
CA ALA A 451 -3.00 23.01 -3.93
C ALA A 451 -3.22 24.27 -4.77
N ARG A 452 -3.60 25.40 -4.15
CA ARG A 452 -3.69 26.69 -4.85
C ARG A 452 -2.37 27.12 -5.48
N ASN A 453 -1.23 26.78 -4.87
CA ASN A 453 0.09 27.17 -5.38
C ASN A 453 0.36 26.57 -6.77
N VAL A 454 -0.27 25.43 -7.10
CA VAL A 454 -0.15 24.79 -8.42
C VAL A 454 -0.76 25.64 -9.53
N LEU A 455 -1.73 26.50 -9.22
CA LEU A 455 -2.35 27.38 -10.21
C LEU A 455 -1.37 28.44 -10.75
N GLU A 456 -0.29 28.71 -10.02
CA GLU A 456 0.75 29.68 -10.36
C GLU A 456 1.95 29.03 -11.07
N ASN A 457 1.94 27.70 -11.26
CA ASN A 457 3.03 26.98 -11.90
C ASN A 457 3.21 27.39 -13.38
N GLU A 458 4.46 27.66 -13.75
CA GLU A 458 4.89 27.79 -15.14
C GLU A 458 5.49 26.46 -15.62
N TYR A 459 5.17 26.05 -16.84
CA TYR A 459 5.70 24.83 -17.46
C TYR A 459 6.53 25.22 -18.66
N ALA A 460 7.74 24.66 -18.75
CA ALA A 460 8.55 24.79 -19.96
C ALA A 460 7.86 24.06 -21.11
N ARG A 461 7.87 24.68 -22.29
CA ARG A 461 7.34 24.08 -23.52
C ARG A 461 8.34 23.13 -24.14
#